data_AF-A0A140GVW8-F1
#
_entry.id   AF-A0A140GVW8-F1
#
_cell.length_a   1.000
_cell.length_b   1.000
_cell.length_c   1.000
_cell.angle_alpha   90.00
_cell.angle_beta   90.00
_cell.angle_gamma   90.00
#
_symmetry.space_group_name_H-M   'P 1'
#
loop_
_entity.id
_entity.type
_entity.pdbx_description
1 polymer ?
#
loop_
_entity_poly.entity_id
_entity_poly.type
_entity_poly.pdbx_seq_one_letter_code
_entity_poly.pdbx_strand_id
1 'polypeptide(L)'
;MLSDRRGSRRYTINRIAKFQADAYALPRDCMISDISDSGARLFAEGIDIPDQFNLLIDNDARGLRRQCEVVWRLGYELGVRFIDRAPPGWRI
;
A
#
# COMPACT_ATOMS: atom_id res chain seq x y z
N MET A 1 8.41 21.05 19.20
CA MET A 1 7.18 20.25 18.98
C MET A 1 7.31 19.58 17.63
N LEU A 2 7.47 18.26 17.59
CA LEU A 2 7.36 17.49 16.34
C LEU A 2 5.88 17.46 15.97
N SER A 3 5.44 18.41 15.15
CA SER A 3 4.07 18.43 14.64
C SER A 3 3.83 17.10 13.93
N ASP A 4 2.84 16.35 14.41
CA ASP A 4 2.44 15.12 13.75
C ASP A 4 1.88 15.49 12.36
N ARG A 5 2.66 15.24 11.30
CA ARG A 5 2.28 15.54 9.92
C ARG A 5 1.28 14.50 9.37
N ARG A 6 0.78 13.59 10.21
CA ARG A 6 -0.08 12.47 9.83
C ARG A 6 -1.54 12.90 9.82
N GLY A 7 -2.19 12.78 8.65
CA GLY A 7 -3.60 13.13 8.47
C GLY A 7 -4.60 12.02 8.83
N SER A 8 -4.15 10.80 9.17
CA SER A 8 -5.02 9.65 9.42
C SER A 8 -4.40 8.62 10.36
N ARG A 9 -5.25 7.94 11.15
CA ARG A 9 -4.85 6.83 12.04
C ARG A 9 -4.36 5.64 11.21
N ARG A 10 -3.29 4.98 11.67
CA ARG A 10 -2.74 3.75 11.06
C ARG A 10 -3.05 2.54 11.93
N TYR A 11 -3.42 1.45 11.30
CA TYR A 11 -3.60 0.15 11.92
C TYR A 11 -2.40 -0.71 11.54
N THR A 12 -1.66 -1.18 12.54
CA THR A 12 -0.56 -2.12 12.33
C THR A 12 -1.15 -3.47 11.97
N ILE A 13 -0.93 -3.90 10.73
CA ILE A 13 -1.37 -5.18 10.22
C ILE A 13 -0.16 -5.80 9.53
N ASN A 14 0.11 -7.10 9.73
CA ASN A 14 1.12 -7.83 8.96
C ASN A 14 0.38 -8.72 7.97
N ARG A 15 -0.02 -8.12 6.84
CA ARG A 15 -0.87 -8.79 5.84
C ARG A 15 -0.08 -8.98 4.55
N ILE A 16 -0.12 -10.20 4.01
CA ILE A 16 0.38 -10.47 2.66
C ILE A 16 -0.51 -9.72 1.67
N ALA A 17 0.14 -8.96 0.80
CA ALA A 17 -0.48 -8.26 -0.30
C ALA A 17 0.31 -8.53 -1.57
N LYS A 18 -0.26 -8.13 -2.71
CA LYS A 18 0.47 -8.14 -3.97
C LYS A 18 0.52 -6.74 -4.53
N PHE A 19 1.55 -6.43 -5.30
CA PHE A 19 1.60 -5.22 -6.09
C PHE A 19 1.75 -5.55 -7.56
N GLN A 20 1.18 -4.72 -8.42
CA GLN A 20 1.25 -4.83 -9.87
C GLN A 20 1.78 -3.52 -10.44
N ALA A 21 2.97 -3.59 -11.05
CA ALA A 21 3.71 -2.44 -11.59
C ALA A 21 2.96 -1.74 -12.73
N ASP A 22 2.38 -2.52 -13.65
CA ASP A 22 1.59 -2.04 -14.78
C ASP A 22 0.47 -3.05 -15.10
N ALA A 23 -0.46 -2.70 -16.00
CA ALA A 23 -1.61 -3.54 -16.32
C ALA A 23 -1.27 -4.93 -16.90
N TYR A 24 -0.05 -5.12 -17.41
CA TYR A 24 0.42 -6.34 -18.07
C TYR A 24 1.41 -7.15 -17.21
N ALA A 25 1.96 -6.54 -16.16
CA ALA A 25 2.85 -7.18 -15.22
C ALA A 25 2.12 -8.18 -14.33
N LEU A 26 2.76 -9.33 -14.07
CA LEU A 26 2.29 -10.28 -13.08
C LEU A 26 2.37 -9.68 -11.67
N PRO A 27 1.33 -9.84 -10.83
CA PRO A 27 1.38 -9.40 -9.45
C PRO A 27 2.51 -10.07 -8.67
N ARG A 28 3.26 -9.29 -7.90
CA ARG A 28 4.37 -9.73 -7.05
C ARG A 28 4.03 -9.54 -5.58
N ASP A 29 4.55 -10.41 -4.72
CA ASP A 29 4.26 -10.37 -3.29
C ASP A 29 4.92 -9.17 -2.61
N CYS A 30 4.22 -8.63 -1.62
CA CYS A 30 4.71 -7.65 -0.66
C CYS A 30 3.98 -7.84 0.67
N MET A 31 4.44 -7.18 1.73
CA MET A 31 3.76 -7.16 3.00
C MET A 31 3.28 -5.75 3.32
N ILE A 32 2.03 -5.61 3.73
CA ILE A 32 1.56 -4.38 4.38
C ILE A 32 1.93 -4.51 5.85
N SER A 33 2.63 -3.52 6.40
CA SER A 33 3.02 -3.44 7.83
C SER A 33 2.16 -2.47 8.63
N ASP A 34 1.68 -1.41 7.98
CA ASP A 34 0.63 -0.55 8.50
C ASP A 34 -0.23 0.04 7.38
N ILE A 35 -1.51 0.28 7.65
CA ILE A 35 -2.44 0.85 6.68
C ILE A 35 -3.36 1.89 7.32
N SER A 36 -3.77 2.85 6.51
CA SER A 36 -4.69 3.94 6.85
C SER A 36 -5.62 4.21 5.67
N ASP A 37 -6.60 5.10 5.84
CA ASP A 37 -7.52 5.44 4.74
C ASP A 37 -6.82 6.15 3.58
N SER A 38 -5.68 6.80 3.85
CA SER A 38 -4.95 7.63 2.90
C SER A 38 -3.70 6.95 2.31
N GLY A 39 -3.30 5.79 2.83
CA GLY A 39 -2.07 5.14 2.39
C GLY A 39 -1.63 3.98 3.27
N ALA A 40 -0.49 3.40 2.93
CA ALA A 40 0.07 2.22 3.60
C ALA A 40 1.59 2.33 3.74
N ARG A 41 2.15 1.55 4.65
CA ARG A 41 3.55 1.17 4.65
C ARG A 41 3.66 -0.27 4.16
N LEU A 42 4.55 -0.47 3.21
CA LEU A 42 4.83 -1.78 2.64
C LEU A 42 6.27 -2.19 2.94
N PHE A 43 6.50 -3.49 3.01
CA PHE A 43 7.80 -4.12 3.00
C PHE A 43 7.89 -5.03 1.76
N ALA A 44 8.94 -4.86 0.96
CA ALA A 44 9.23 -5.68 -0.21
C ALA A 44 10.75 -5.82 -0.38
N GLU A 45 11.25 -7.04 -0.21
CA GLU A 45 12.67 -7.35 -0.33
C GLU A 45 13.01 -7.83 -1.74
N GLY A 46 14.14 -7.36 -2.29
CA GLY A 46 14.67 -7.83 -3.58
C GLY A 46 13.84 -7.46 -4.82
N ILE A 47 12.92 -6.50 -4.69
CA ILE A 47 12.01 -6.10 -5.77
C ILE A 47 12.03 -4.58 -5.94
N ASP A 48 12.24 -4.12 -7.18
CA ASP A 48 12.09 -2.71 -7.52
C ASP A 48 10.62 -2.38 -7.80
N ILE A 49 10.00 -1.66 -6.88
CA ILE A 49 8.61 -1.19 -6.99
C ILE A 49 8.64 0.18 -7.66
N PRO A 50 7.93 0.39 -8.79
CA PRO A 50 7.89 1.71 -9.44
C PRO A 50 7.22 2.76 -8.56
N ASP A 51 7.41 4.04 -8.88
CA ASP A 51 6.84 5.14 -8.09
C ASP A 51 5.31 5.18 -8.11
N GLN A 52 4.68 4.59 -9.13
CA GLN A 52 3.24 4.37 -9.18
C GLN A 52 2.92 2.92 -9.54
N PHE A 53 1.99 2.32 -8.83
CA PHE A 53 1.59 0.93 -9.03
C PHE A 53 0.20 0.65 -8.46
N ASN A 54 -0.31 -0.56 -8.68
CA ASN A 54 -1.55 -1.03 -8.06
C ASN A 54 -1.24 -1.96 -6.90
N LEU A 55 -1.71 -1.61 -5.70
CA LEU A 55 -1.69 -2.48 -4.54
C LEU A 55 -2.96 -3.34 -4.52
N LEU A 56 -2.78 -4.65 -4.44
CA LEU A 56 -3.82 -5.67 -4.33
C LEU A 56 -3.81 -6.19 -2.90
N ILE A 57 -4.83 -5.80 -2.13
CA ILE A 57 -5.00 -6.12 -0.72
C ILE A 57 -5.99 -7.26 -0.65
N ASP A 58 -5.56 -8.40 -0.10
CA ASP A 58 -6.47 -9.51 0.13
C ASP A 58 -7.35 -9.19 1.34
N ASN A 59 -8.67 -9.25 1.18
CA ASN A 59 -9.61 -9.03 2.27
C ASN A 59 -10.83 -9.92 2.06
N ASP A 60 -10.96 -10.95 2.90
CA ASP A 60 -11.97 -11.99 3.18
C ASP A 60 -13.12 -12.32 2.18
N ALA A 61 -13.46 -11.47 1.22
CA ALA A 61 -14.41 -11.77 0.14
C ALA A 61 -14.21 -10.96 -1.15
N ARG A 62 -13.44 -9.86 -1.14
CA ARG A 62 -13.22 -9.00 -2.31
C ARG A 62 -11.79 -8.48 -2.30
N GLY A 63 -10.93 -9.07 -3.14
CA GLY A 63 -9.61 -8.52 -3.41
C GLY A 63 -9.73 -7.04 -3.76
N LEU A 64 -9.08 -6.19 -2.98
CA LEU A 64 -9.27 -4.75 -3.04
C LEU A 64 -8.05 -4.13 -3.72
N ARG A 65 -8.29 -3.38 -4.79
CA ARG A 65 -7.24 -2.73 -5.57
C ARG A 65 -7.18 -1.24 -5.22
N ARG A 66 -6.00 -0.74 -4.90
CA ARG A 66 -5.70 0.69 -4.72
C ARG A 66 -4.60 1.14 -5.66
N GLN A 67 -4.75 2.29 -6.30
CA GLN A 67 -3.65 2.97 -6.96
C GLN A 67 -2.78 3.68 -5.92
N CYS A 68 -1.48 3.42 -5.99
CA CYS A 68 -0.50 3.89 -5.03
C CYS A 68 0.56 4.75 -5.70
N GLU A 69 0.98 5.79 -5.00
CA GLU A 69 2.19 6.57 -5.31
C GLU A 69 3.18 6.44 -4.14
N VAL A 70 4.45 6.18 -4.43
CA VAL A 70 5.53 6.10 -3.44
C VAL A 70 5.88 7.49 -2.95
N VAL A 71 5.79 7.70 -1.64
CA VAL A 71 6.11 8.99 -1.00
C VAL A 71 7.45 8.99 -0.28
N TRP A 72 7.97 7.82 0.10
CA TRP A 72 9.32 7.63 0.64
C TRP A 72 9.74 6.17 0.53
N ARG A 73 11.06 5.93 0.53
CA ARG A 73 11.70 4.61 0.57
C ARG A 73 12.76 4.59 1.67
N LEU A 74 12.85 3.48 2.41
CA LEU A 74 13.86 3.27 3.45
C LEU A 74 14.21 1.77 3.52
N GLY A 75 15.36 1.38 2.97
CA GLY A 75 15.72 -0.03 2.86
C GLY A 75 14.70 -0.79 2.02
N TYR A 76 14.10 -1.84 2.59
CA TYR A 76 13.02 -2.63 1.97
C TYR A 76 11.62 -2.12 2.31
N GLU A 77 11.52 -1.01 3.05
CA GLU A 77 10.25 -0.37 3.33
C GLU A 77 9.97 0.78 2.36
N LEU A 78 8.69 0.95 2.05
CA LEU A 78 8.19 2.09 1.31
C LEU A 78 6.89 2.59 1.92
N GLY A 79 6.76 3.91 1.98
CA GLY A 79 5.49 4.54 2.26
C GLY A 79 4.79 4.88 0.97
N VAL A 80 3.50 4.58 0.90
CA VAL A 80 2.66 4.92 -0.24
C VAL A 80 1.45 5.74 0.17
N ARG A 81 1.01 6.60 -0.74
CA ARG A 81 -0.28 7.29 -0.67
C ARG A 81 -1.24 6.66 -1.66
N PHE A 82 -2.50 6.51 -1.28
CA PHE A 82 -3.55 6.15 -2.23
C PHE A 82 -3.97 7.37 -3.05
N ILE A 83 -3.92 7.24 -4.38
CA ILE A 83 -4.23 8.32 -5.32
C ILE A 83 -5.59 8.14 -6.01
N ASP A 84 -6.25 7.01 -5.77
CA ASP A 84 -7.60 6.74 -6.24
C ASP A 84 -8.66 6.98 -5.16
N ARG A 85 -9.91 7.10 -5.61
CA ARG A 85 -11.06 7.07 -4.71
C ARG A 85 -11.16 5.67 -4.08
N ALA A 86 -11.32 5.63 -2.76
CA ALA A 86 -11.53 4.39 -2.05
C ALA A 86 -12.71 3.60 -2.67
N PRO A 87 -12.56 2.29 -2.91
CA PRO A 87 -13.62 1.50 -3.52
C PRO A 87 -14.83 1.37 -2.57
N PRO A 88 -16.03 1.11 -3.10
CA PRO A 88 -17.22 0.91 -2.28
C PRO A 88 -17.00 -0.18 -1.23
N GLY A 89 -17.30 0.12 0.03
CA GLY A 89 -17.11 -0.81 1.15
C GLY A 89 -15.69 -0.87 1.72
N TRP A 90 -14.79 0.05 1.32
CA TRP A 90 -13.47 0.19 1.94
C TRP A 90 -13.59 0.38 3.46
N ARG A 91 -12.97 -0.54 4.19
CA ARG A 91 -12.68 -0.48 5.61
C ARG A 91 -11.33 -1.17 5.83
N ILE A 92 -10.53 -0.59 6.73
CA ILE A 92 -9.27 -1.15 7.20
C ILE A 92 -9.53 -2.32 8.14
#